data_AF-A0A4D6Y6T0-F1
#
_entry.id   AF-A0A4D6Y6T0-F1
#
_cell.length_a   1.000
_cell.length_b   1.000
_cell.length_c   1.000
_cell.angle_alpha   90.00
_cell.angle_beta   90.00
_cell.angle_gamma   90.00
#
_symmetry.space_group_name_H-M   'P 1'
#
loop_
_entity.id
_entity.type
_entity.pdbx_description
1 polymer ?
#
loop_
_entity_poly.entity_id
_entity_poly.type
_entity_poly.pdbx_seq_one_letter_code
_entity_poly.pdbx_strand_id
1 'polypeptide(L)'
;MSVADTISRPYAQAIFEIAIENNTIEEWKQILIFIKVLATYKKVRNFLSGSLSSEYLSSIFITIGGGLINKNAENLIKLLSEHQRFNISNNILEQFLKLEAFHKKIMLVELRSAFSLKERNISKVRKILERFFLRKIKFTCKVDPKILDGMIIKVNNTVFDLSTQNHLKQLSNALNF
;
A
#
# COMPACT_ATOMS: atom_id res chain seq x y z
N MET A 1 10.66 12.81 7.49
CA MET A 1 9.81 13.05 6.29
C MET A 1 10.69 13.75 5.26
N SER A 2 10.82 13.20 4.05
CA SER A 2 11.69 13.78 3.02
C SER A 2 10.97 14.88 2.24
N VAL A 3 11.70 15.86 1.69
CA VAL A 3 11.10 16.92 0.83
C VAL A 3 10.35 16.32 -0.37
N ALA A 4 10.82 15.17 -0.87
CA ALA A 4 10.18 14.41 -1.93
C ALA A 4 8.80 13.86 -1.55
N ASP A 5 8.58 13.51 -0.27
CA ASP A 5 7.27 13.02 0.21
C ASP A 5 6.21 14.12 0.24
N THR A 6 6.62 15.34 0.62
CA THR A 6 5.73 16.51 0.68
C THR A 6 5.27 16.93 -0.71
N ILE A 7 6.16 16.88 -1.70
CA ILE A 7 5.84 17.23 -3.09
C ILE A 7 5.03 16.13 -3.77
N SER A 8 5.26 14.85 -3.46
CA SER A 8 4.58 13.72 -4.11
C SER A 8 3.13 13.54 -3.67
N ARG A 9 2.80 13.96 -2.45
CA ARG A 9 1.45 13.82 -1.87
C ARG A 9 0.35 14.49 -2.71
N PRO A 10 0.42 15.77 -3.10
CA PRO A 10 -0.63 16.41 -3.89
C PRO A 10 -0.83 15.75 -5.25
N TYR A 11 0.24 15.32 -5.93
CA TYR A 11 0.12 14.57 -7.18
C TYR A 11 -0.60 13.24 -6.98
N ALA A 12 -0.20 12.47 -5.95
CA ALA A 12 -0.83 11.19 -5.66
C ALA A 12 -2.31 11.35 -5.28
N GLN A 13 -2.68 12.41 -4.57
CA GLN A 13 -4.08 12.71 -4.23
C GLN A 13 -4.90 13.06 -5.47
N ALA A 14 -4.42 13.97 -6.32
CA ALA A 14 -5.13 14.36 -7.54
C ALA A 14 -5.34 13.17 -8.49
N ILE A 15 -4.30 12.34 -8.68
CA ILE A 15 -4.42 11.11 -9.49
C ILE A 15 -5.45 10.16 -8.86
N PHE A 16 -5.43 10.02 -7.54
CA PHE A 16 -6.33 9.13 -6.82
C PHE A 16 -7.80 9.58 -6.89
N GLU A 17 -8.06 10.89 -6.79
CA GLU A 17 -9.40 11.47 -6.98
C GLU A 17 -9.95 11.17 -8.37
N ILE A 18 -9.17 11.46 -9.43
CA ILE A 18 -9.54 11.15 -10.82
C ILE A 18 -9.75 9.64 -11.01
N ALA A 19 -8.93 8.80 -10.37
CA ALA A 19 -9.04 7.35 -10.44
C ALA A 19 -10.31 6.82 -9.74
N ILE A 20 -10.76 7.45 -8.65
CA ILE A 20 -12.02 7.11 -7.98
C ILE A 20 -13.20 7.53 -8.86
N GLU A 21 -13.22 8.76 -9.34
CA GLU A 21 -14.32 9.29 -10.16
C GLU A 21 -14.58 8.42 -11.40
N ASN A 22 -13.51 7.93 -12.02
CA ASN A 22 -13.59 7.10 -13.23
C ASN A 22 -13.57 5.59 -12.95
N ASN A 23 -13.51 5.14 -11.69
CA ASN A 23 -13.31 3.74 -11.29
C ASN A 23 -12.09 3.04 -11.93
N THR A 24 -11.03 3.80 -12.26
CA THR A 24 -9.82 3.32 -12.97
C THR A 24 -8.62 3.13 -12.03
N ILE A 25 -8.86 2.85 -10.74
CA ILE A 25 -7.80 2.72 -9.71
C ILE A 25 -6.73 1.67 -10.09
N GLU A 26 -7.15 0.51 -10.61
CA GLU A 26 -6.20 -0.55 -10.98
C GLU A 26 -5.40 -0.20 -12.23
N GLU A 27 -6.00 0.50 -13.20
CA GLU A 27 -5.30 0.99 -14.40
C GLU A 27 -4.24 2.02 -14.01
N TRP A 28 -4.60 3.00 -13.19
CA TRP A 28 -3.66 4.01 -12.69
C TRP A 28 -2.51 3.42 -11.92
N LYS A 29 -2.77 2.38 -11.12
CA LYS A 29 -1.71 1.64 -10.42
C LYS A 29 -0.74 0.98 -11.39
N GLN A 30 -1.21 0.35 -12.46
CA GLN A 30 -0.34 -0.24 -13.49
C GLN A 30 0.51 0.82 -14.18
N ILE A 31 -0.09 1.96 -14.53
CA ILE A 31 0.60 3.10 -15.15
C ILE A 31 1.69 3.65 -14.22
N LEU A 32 1.39 3.86 -12.94
CA LEU A 32 2.38 4.37 -11.97
C LEU A 32 3.52 3.38 -11.71
N ILE A 33 3.23 2.07 -11.68
CA ILE A 33 4.25 1.02 -11.60
C ILE A 33 5.14 1.07 -12.84
N PHE A 34 4.54 1.17 -14.02
CA PHE A 34 5.27 1.26 -15.28
C PHE A 34 6.22 2.47 -15.33
N ILE A 35 5.72 3.66 -14.96
CA ILE A 35 6.53 4.88 -14.89
C ILE A 35 7.70 4.70 -13.91
N LYS A 36 7.45 4.12 -12.73
CA LYS A 36 8.52 3.83 -11.75
C LYS A 36 9.58 2.88 -12.33
N VAL A 37 9.15 1.79 -12.96
CA VAL A 37 10.06 0.77 -13.52
C VAL A 37 10.93 1.39 -14.60
N LEU A 38 10.32 2.16 -15.52
CA LEU A 38 11.05 2.88 -16.54
C LEU A 38 12.04 3.90 -15.94
N ALA A 39 11.60 4.71 -14.98
CA ALA A 39 12.47 5.70 -14.34
C ALA A 39 13.66 5.07 -13.59
N THR A 40 13.53 3.80 -13.16
CA THR A 40 14.61 3.05 -12.49
C THR A 40 15.57 2.40 -13.49
N TYR A 41 15.18 2.26 -14.76
CA TYR A 41 16.01 1.61 -15.77
C TYR A 41 17.26 2.44 -16.08
N LYS A 42 18.45 1.81 -16.04
CA LYS A 42 19.76 2.52 -16.10
C LYS A 42 19.89 3.46 -17.31
N LYS A 43 19.42 3.04 -18.49
CA LYS A 43 19.44 3.89 -19.70
C LYS A 43 18.54 5.12 -19.54
N VAL A 44 17.31 4.92 -19.06
CA VAL A 44 16.34 6.00 -18.82
C VAL A 44 16.83 6.94 -17.72
N ARG A 45 17.43 6.43 -16.64
CA ARG A 45 18.02 7.25 -15.59
C ARG A 45 19.09 8.22 -16.12
N ASN A 46 19.94 7.77 -17.04
CA ASN A 46 20.93 8.64 -17.67
C ASN A 46 20.27 9.73 -18.54
N PHE A 47 19.17 9.41 -19.22
CA PHE A 47 18.38 10.38 -19.96
C PHE A 47 17.66 11.37 -19.03
N LEU A 48 17.16 10.92 -17.87
CA LEU A 48 16.52 11.77 -16.86
C LEU A 48 17.50 12.71 -16.16
N SER A 49 18.78 12.35 -16.04
CA SER A 49 19.84 13.22 -15.53
C SER A 49 20.45 14.15 -16.59
N GLY A 50 20.12 13.94 -17.87
CA GLY A 50 20.61 14.77 -18.98
C GLY A 50 19.77 16.02 -19.20
N SER A 51 20.31 16.99 -19.95
CA SER A 51 19.61 18.23 -20.35
C SER A 51 18.72 18.00 -21.58
N LEU A 52 17.86 16.97 -21.55
CA LEU A 52 16.87 16.74 -22.61
C LEU A 52 15.67 17.65 -22.41
N SER A 53 15.05 18.07 -23.51
CA SER A 53 13.80 18.84 -23.43
C SER A 53 12.69 17.99 -22.82
N SER A 54 11.82 18.64 -22.04
CA SER A 54 10.66 18.02 -21.39
C SER A 54 9.76 17.30 -22.40
N GLU A 55 9.63 17.85 -23.61
CA GLU A 55 8.86 17.28 -24.71
C GLU A 55 9.41 15.92 -25.17
N TYR A 56 10.73 15.83 -25.40
CA TYR A 56 11.38 14.58 -25.81
C TYR A 56 11.33 13.51 -24.73
N LEU A 57 11.47 13.90 -23.46
CA LEU A 57 11.29 12.96 -22.34
C LEU A 57 9.86 12.44 -22.31
N SER A 58 8.86 13.32 -22.41
CA SER A 58 7.46 12.91 -22.41
C SER A 58 7.14 11.95 -23.56
N SER A 59 7.64 12.22 -24.77
CA SER A 59 7.41 11.37 -25.93
C SER A 59 8.04 10.00 -25.77
N ILE A 60 9.26 9.89 -25.21
CA ILE A 60 9.91 8.60 -24.95
C ILE A 60 9.05 7.74 -24.01
N PHE A 61 8.56 8.32 -22.90
CA PHE A 61 7.70 7.59 -21.97
C PHE A 61 6.38 7.16 -22.61
N ILE A 62 5.78 8.02 -23.42
CA ILE A 62 4.53 7.72 -24.16
C ILE A 62 4.77 6.61 -25.19
N THR A 63 5.85 6.68 -25.98
CA THR A 63 6.20 5.68 -26.99
C THR A 63 6.51 4.32 -26.36
N ILE A 64 7.22 4.28 -25.23
CA ILE A 64 7.53 3.00 -24.56
C ILE A 64 6.27 2.43 -23.89
N GLY A 65 5.39 3.27 -23.35
CA GLY A 65 4.16 2.81 -22.69
C GLY A 65 3.05 2.39 -23.66
N GLY A 66 3.08 2.87 -24.90
CA GLY A 66 2.15 2.45 -25.94
C GLY A 66 0.70 2.49 -25.46
N GLY A 67 -0.03 1.38 -25.65
CA GLY A 67 -1.46 1.27 -25.31
C GLY A 67 -1.80 1.20 -23.81
N LEU A 68 -0.81 1.19 -22.91
CA LEU A 68 -1.07 1.27 -21.45
C LEU A 68 -1.35 2.70 -20.99
N ILE A 69 -0.96 3.71 -21.77
CA ILE A 69 -1.07 5.11 -21.39
C ILE A 69 -2.36 5.68 -21.98
N ASN A 70 -3.31 6.00 -21.11
CA ASN A 70 -4.51 6.74 -21.48
C ASN A 70 -4.23 8.26 -21.53
N LYS A 71 -5.16 9.05 -22.08
CA LYS A 71 -5.03 10.51 -22.21
C LYS A 71 -4.72 11.22 -20.89
N ASN A 72 -5.23 10.71 -19.77
CA ASN A 72 -4.97 11.28 -18.45
C ASN A 72 -3.54 10.99 -17.97
N ALA A 73 -3.03 9.79 -18.26
CA ALA A 73 -1.65 9.42 -17.99
C ALA A 73 -0.65 10.16 -18.88
N GLU A 74 -0.99 10.45 -20.14
CA GLU A 74 -0.17 11.32 -21.00
C GLU A 74 -0.01 12.71 -20.38
N ASN A 75 -1.10 13.30 -19.89
CA ASN A 75 -1.07 14.60 -19.22
C ASN A 75 -0.20 14.55 -17.96
N LEU A 76 -0.29 13.49 -17.17
CA LEU A 76 0.59 13.29 -16.02
C LEU A 76 2.07 13.21 -16.43
N ILE A 77 2.39 12.44 -17.47
CA ILE A 77 3.77 12.29 -17.96
C ILE A 77 4.31 13.62 -18.47
N LYS A 78 3.51 14.41 -19.19
CA LYS A 78 3.89 15.77 -19.62
C LYS A 78 4.18 16.67 -18.42
N LEU A 79 3.29 16.71 -17.44
CA LEU A 79 3.46 17.50 -16.23
C LEU A 79 4.70 17.10 -15.41
N LEU A 80 4.97 15.80 -15.30
CA LEU A 80 6.18 15.29 -14.64
C LEU A 80 7.45 15.64 -15.43
N SER A 81 7.36 15.69 -16.76
CA SER A 81 8.47 16.07 -17.65
C SER A 81 8.79 17.56 -17.58
N GLU A 82 7.77 18.42 -17.61
CA GLU A 82 7.91 19.88 -17.50
C GLU A 82 8.61 20.28 -16.21
N HIS A 83 8.25 19.64 -15.10
CA HIS A 83 8.87 19.93 -13.81
C HIS A 83 10.14 19.12 -13.52
N GLN A 84 10.62 18.29 -14.46
CA GLN A 84 11.76 17.37 -14.28
C GLN A 84 11.64 16.50 -13.01
N ARG A 85 10.41 16.11 -12.68
CA ARG A 85 10.05 15.44 -11.42
C ARG A 85 9.99 13.92 -11.52
N PHE A 86 10.62 13.30 -12.52
CA PHE A 86 10.61 11.85 -12.64
C PHE A 86 11.28 11.13 -11.46
N ASN A 87 12.19 11.79 -10.76
CA ASN A 87 12.84 11.23 -9.56
C ASN A 87 11.87 11.01 -8.40
N ILE A 88 10.73 11.74 -8.34
CA ILE A 88 9.71 11.56 -7.30
C ILE A 88 8.65 10.50 -7.66
N SER A 89 8.73 9.89 -8.85
CA SER A 89 7.77 8.88 -9.32
C SER A 89 7.60 7.70 -8.36
N ASN A 90 8.69 7.25 -7.71
CA ASN A 90 8.61 6.19 -6.70
C ASN A 90 7.77 6.62 -5.49
N ASN A 91 7.97 7.84 -5.01
CA ASN A 91 7.24 8.38 -3.87
C ASN A 91 5.76 8.60 -4.22
N ILE A 92 5.44 9.04 -5.45
CA ILE A 92 4.05 9.15 -5.93
C ILE A 92 3.35 7.78 -5.89
N LEU A 93 4.00 6.72 -6.39
CA LEU A 93 3.44 5.37 -6.34
C LEU A 93 3.19 4.90 -4.90
N GLU A 94 4.14 5.12 -3.99
CA GLU A 94 3.96 4.74 -2.57
C GLU A 94 2.79 5.47 -1.92
N GLN A 95 2.63 6.78 -2.18
CA GLN A 95 1.52 7.55 -1.66
C GLN A 95 0.18 7.11 -2.28
N PHE A 96 0.16 6.83 -3.58
CA PHE A 96 -1.03 6.30 -4.26
C PHE A 96 -1.46 4.95 -3.68
N LEU A 97 -0.53 4.03 -3.45
CA LEU A 97 -0.83 2.73 -2.83
C LEU A 97 -1.35 2.87 -1.39
N LYS A 98 -0.87 3.87 -0.63
CA LYS A 98 -1.41 4.19 0.71
C LYS A 98 -2.86 4.71 0.62
N LEU A 99 -3.15 5.59 -0.34
CA LEU A 99 -4.50 6.11 -0.57
C LEU A 99 -5.45 5.00 -1.04
N GLU A 100 -4.99 4.14 -1.95
CA GLU A 100 -5.73 2.95 -2.39
C GLU A 100 -6.03 2.03 -1.22
N ALA A 101 -5.06 1.74 -0.35
CA ALA A 101 -5.26 0.91 0.84
C ALA A 101 -6.27 1.54 1.81
N PHE A 102 -6.21 2.86 1.99
CA PHE A 102 -7.15 3.62 2.82
C PHE A 102 -8.58 3.56 2.24
N HIS A 103 -8.73 3.77 0.94
CA HIS A 103 -10.01 3.76 0.24
C HIS A 103 -10.63 2.37 0.13
N LYS A 104 -9.82 1.35 -0.22
CA LYS A 104 -10.24 -0.06 -0.17
C LYS A 104 -10.51 -0.52 1.26
N LYS A 105 -10.29 0.36 2.26
CA LYS A 105 -10.55 0.09 3.68
C LYS A 105 -9.83 -1.19 4.11
N ILE A 106 -8.64 -1.45 3.56
CA ILE A 106 -7.91 -2.69 3.83
C ILE A 106 -7.13 -2.51 5.13
N MET A 107 -7.55 -3.21 6.17
CA MET A 107 -6.84 -3.27 7.44
C MET A 107 -5.92 -4.48 7.46
N LEU A 108 -4.64 -4.26 7.74
CA LEU A 108 -3.67 -5.32 7.95
C LEU A 108 -3.79 -5.82 9.39
N VAL A 109 -4.04 -7.13 9.54
CA VAL A 109 -4.14 -7.79 10.84
C VAL A 109 -3.11 -8.90 10.90
N GLU A 110 -2.17 -8.80 11.83
CA GLU A 110 -1.21 -9.87 12.12
C GLU A 110 -1.83 -10.80 13.15
N LEU A 111 -2.01 -12.06 12.78
CA LEU A 111 -2.56 -13.08 13.66
C LEU A 111 -1.46 -14.08 14.02
N ARG A 112 -1.13 -14.14 15.30
CA ARG A 112 -0.16 -15.09 15.85
C ARG A 112 -0.91 -16.19 16.59
N SER A 113 -0.60 -17.43 16.25
CA SER A 113 -1.27 -18.59 16.82
C SER A 113 -0.23 -19.61 17.25
N ALA A 114 -0.53 -20.35 18.32
CA ALA A 114 0.27 -21.48 18.78
C ALA A 114 0.44 -22.55 17.67
N PHE A 115 -0.62 -22.74 16.88
CA PHE A 115 -0.69 -23.74 15.81
C PHE A 115 -1.15 -23.13 14.48
N SER A 116 -0.87 -23.85 13.39
CA SER A 116 -1.40 -23.50 12.07
C SER A 116 -2.93 -23.55 12.08
N LEU A 117 -3.57 -22.42 11.77
CA LEU A 117 -5.02 -22.29 11.77
C LEU A 117 -5.59 -22.85 10.46
N LYS A 118 -6.64 -23.66 10.58
CA LYS A 118 -7.44 -24.09 9.43
C LYS A 118 -8.09 -22.87 8.78
N GLU A 119 -8.18 -22.86 7.45
CA GLU A 119 -8.79 -21.75 6.68
C GLU A 119 -10.21 -21.40 7.13
N ARG A 120 -10.99 -22.39 7.59
CA ARG A 120 -12.33 -22.18 8.15
C ARG A 120 -12.34 -21.28 9.39
N ASN A 121 -11.30 -21.36 10.22
CA ASN A 121 -11.18 -20.53 11.42
C ASN A 121 -10.72 -19.12 11.05
N ILE A 122 -9.77 -19.01 10.11
CA ILE A 122 -9.31 -17.73 9.57
C ILE A 122 -10.47 -16.95 8.93
N SER A 123 -11.35 -17.62 8.17
CA SER A 123 -12.50 -16.99 7.54
C SER A 123 -13.57 -16.52 8.53
N LYS A 124 -13.79 -17.28 9.62
CA LYS A 124 -14.67 -16.85 10.73
C LYS A 124 -14.13 -15.59 11.42
N VAL A 125 -12.85 -15.62 11.80
CA VAL A 125 -12.16 -14.47 12.43
C VAL A 125 -12.17 -13.26 11.50
N ARG A 126 -11.96 -13.48 10.19
CA ARG A 126 -12.12 -12.44 9.16
C ARG A 126 -13.50 -11.81 9.21
N LYS A 127 -14.58 -12.59 9.11
CA LYS A 127 -15.95 -12.05 9.11
C LYS A 127 -16.26 -11.24 10.37
N ILE A 128 -15.83 -11.71 11.54
CA ILE A 128 -16.04 -11.02 12.82
C ILE A 128 -15.32 -9.67 12.82
N LEU A 129 -14.04 -9.66 12.47
CA LEU A 129 -13.25 -8.44 12.45
C LEU A 129 -13.70 -7.49 11.34
N GLU A 130 -14.07 -7.99 10.16
CA GLU A 130 -14.61 -7.16 9.06
C GLU A 130 -15.92 -6.47 9.47
N ARG A 131 -16.77 -7.17 10.24
CA ARG A 131 -18.00 -6.60 10.80
C ARG A 131 -17.70 -5.56 11.88
N PHE A 132 -16.73 -5.82 12.75
CA PHE A 132 -16.36 -4.92 13.85
C PHE A 132 -15.68 -3.64 13.34
N PHE A 133 -14.80 -3.76 12.36
CA PHE A 133 -14.03 -2.64 11.82
C PHE A 133 -14.67 -1.98 10.60
N LEU A 134 -15.76 -2.53 10.03
CA LEU A 134 -16.43 -2.06 8.80
C LEU A 134 -15.47 -1.87 7.61
N ARG A 135 -14.44 -2.71 7.57
CA ARG A 135 -13.26 -2.61 6.70
C ARG A 135 -12.86 -4.00 6.22
N LYS A 136 -12.34 -4.13 5.00
CA LYS A 136 -11.84 -5.42 4.47
C LYS A 136 -10.53 -5.77 5.19
N ILE A 137 -10.32 -7.03 5.55
CA ILE A 137 -9.16 -7.41 6.37
C ILE A 137 -8.23 -8.35 5.64
N LYS A 138 -6.96 -7.95 5.53
CA LYS A 138 -5.88 -8.81 5.04
C LYS A 138 -5.10 -9.35 6.23
N PHE A 139 -5.15 -10.67 6.40
CA PHE A 139 -4.44 -11.36 7.49
C PHE A 139 -3.02 -11.70 7.08
N THR A 140 -2.10 -11.49 8.01
CA THR A 140 -0.78 -12.10 7.99
C THR A 140 -0.74 -13.11 9.14
N CYS A 141 -0.86 -14.40 8.83
CA CYS A 141 -0.83 -15.45 9.84
C CYS A 141 0.61 -15.86 10.12
N LYS A 142 1.00 -15.91 11.39
CA LYS A 142 2.28 -16.44 11.84
C LYS A 142 2.06 -17.48 12.93
N VAL A 143 2.83 -18.55 12.88
CA VAL A 143 2.86 -19.54 13.96
C VAL A 143 3.96 -19.13 14.92
N ASP A 144 3.62 -18.96 16.20
CA ASP A 144 4.57 -18.64 17.26
C ASP A 144 4.47 -19.72 18.35
N PRO A 145 5.44 -20.65 18.43
CA PRO A 145 5.41 -21.76 19.37
C PRO A 145 5.60 -21.30 20.83
N LYS A 146 5.92 -20.02 21.08
CA LYS A 146 5.95 -19.45 22.44
C LYS A 146 4.55 -19.28 23.02
N ILE A 147 3.53 -19.23 22.17
CA ILE A 147 2.13 -19.23 22.60
C ILE A 147 1.78 -20.69 22.90
N LEU A 148 1.58 -21.02 24.17
CA LEU A 148 1.20 -22.38 24.59
C LEU A 148 -0.18 -22.76 24.05
N ASP A 149 -1.15 -21.84 24.17
CA ASP A 149 -2.49 -22.00 23.62
C ASP A 149 -3.18 -20.63 23.43
N GLY A 150 -4.13 -20.57 22.50
CA GLY A 150 -4.84 -19.35 22.11
C GLY A 150 -4.21 -18.59 20.93
N MET A 151 -4.60 -17.32 20.76
CA MET A 151 -4.15 -16.48 19.65
C MET A 151 -3.94 -15.03 20.05
N ILE A 152 -3.00 -14.36 19.39
CA ILE A 152 -2.74 -12.93 19.56
C ILE A 152 -3.05 -12.23 18.23
N ILE A 153 -3.96 -11.27 18.26
CA ILE A 153 -4.39 -10.50 17.09
C ILE A 153 -3.86 -9.09 17.23
N LYS A 154 -2.92 -8.70 16.36
CA LYS A 154 -2.36 -7.36 16.30
C LYS A 154 -2.95 -6.59 15.13
N VAL A 155 -3.57 -5.46 15.45
CA VAL A 155 -4.24 -4.56 14.50
C VAL A 155 -3.64 -3.17 14.63
N ASN A 156 -2.80 -2.75 13.67
CA ASN A 156 -2.01 -1.52 13.75
C ASN A 156 -1.22 -1.43 15.08
N ASN A 157 -1.71 -0.62 16.03
CA ASN A 157 -1.12 -0.42 17.36
C ASN A 157 -1.87 -1.16 18.48
N THR A 158 -3.02 -1.77 18.21
CA THR A 158 -3.82 -2.49 19.20
C THR A 158 -3.45 -3.97 19.17
N VAL A 159 -3.11 -4.54 20.33
CA VAL A 159 -2.84 -5.97 20.49
C VAL A 159 -3.97 -6.58 21.32
N PHE A 160 -4.71 -7.51 20.73
CA PHE A 160 -5.67 -8.34 21.42
C PHE A 160 -4.99 -9.67 21.74
N ASP A 161 -4.59 -9.82 23.00
CA ASP A 161 -3.98 -11.05 23.49
C ASP A 161 -5.07 -11.96 24.07
N LEU A 162 -5.47 -12.96 23.29
CA LEU A 162 -6.42 -14.01 23.66
C LEU A 162 -5.68 -15.32 23.99
N SER A 163 -4.42 -15.23 24.45
CA SER A 163 -3.68 -16.39 24.94
C SER A 163 -4.15 -16.84 26.32
N THR A 164 -4.08 -18.15 26.57
CA THR A 164 -4.39 -18.72 27.89
C THR A 164 -3.45 -18.19 28.98
N GLN A 165 -2.20 -17.90 28.62
CA GLN A 165 -1.21 -17.28 29.51
C GLN A 165 -1.68 -15.91 30.01
N ASN A 166 -2.21 -15.06 29.11
CA ASN A 166 -2.73 -13.75 29.50
C ASN A 166 -3.97 -13.88 30.39
N HIS A 167 -4.86 -14.85 30.10
CA HIS A 167 -6.05 -15.09 30.92
C HIS A 167 -5.68 -15.53 32.35
N LEU A 168 -4.74 -16.47 32.50
CA LEU A 168 -4.22 -16.88 33.80
C LEU A 168 -3.52 -15.74 34.54
N LYS A 169 -2.76 -14.90 33.83
CA LYS A 169 -2.12 -13.72 34.41
C LYS A 169 -3.15 -12.70 34.92
N GLN A 170 -4.22 -12.46 34.18
CA GLN A 170 -5.31 -11.58 34.63
C GLN A 170 -6.01 -12.13 35.86
N LEU A 171 -6.29 -13.43 35.91
CA LEU A 171 -6.85 -14.09 37.09
C LEU A 171 -5.92 -14.01 38.29
N SER A 172 -4.62 -14.30 38.12
CA SER A 172 -3.64 -14.18 39.19
C SER A 172 -3.52 -12.74 39.71
N ASN A 173 -3.54 -11.75 38.82
CA ASN A 173 -3.52 -10.34 39.23
C ASN A 173 -4.81 -9.93 39.96
N ALA A 174 -5.96 -10.49 39.59
CA ALA A 174 -7.23 -10.21 40.26
C ALA A 174 -7.34 -10.89 41.64
N LEU A 175 -6.60 -11.98 41.85
CA LEU A 175 -6.57 -12.73 43.11
C LEU A 175 -5.44 -12.29 44.04
N ASN A 176 -4.42 -11.62 43.53
CA ASN A 176 -3.41 -10.94 44.34
C ASN A 176 -3.98 -9.60 44.84
N PHE A 177 -4.57 -9.63 46.04
CA PHE A 177 -4.80 -8.42 46.84
C PHE A 177 -3.48 -7.78 47.27
#